data_AF-A0A4Y0BMJ3-F1
#
_entry.id   AF-A0A4Y0BMJ3-F1
#
_cell.length_a   1.000
_cell.length_b   1.000
_cell.length_c   1.000
_cell.angle_alpha   90.00
_cell.angle_beta   90.00
_cell.angle_gamma   90.00
#
_symmetry.space_group_name_H-M   'P 1'
#
loop_
_entity.id
_entity.type
_entity.pdbx_description
1 polymer ?
#
loop_
_entity_poly.entity_id
_entity_poly.type
_entity_poly.pdbx_seq_one_letter_code
_entity_poly.pdbx_strand_id
1 'polypeptide(L)'
;MGSTINLVCIIEKSPQPPQYVYWQRNDRMINYDDSRRDITIETTPGPRTQSRLIIREPQINDSGNYTCSASNTEPASIYVFVSKGDNTAAISRRKTSGAAATSQLSAILFECLFFPSVILSYLLKSSYA
;
A
#
# COMPACT_ATOMS: atom_id res chain seq x y z
N MET A 1 16.42 6.58 3.39
CA MET A 1 15.57 7.58 4.07
C MET A 1 14.23 6.92 4.32
N GLY A 2 13.97 6.45 5.55
CA GLY A 2 12.68 5.87 5.92
C GLY A 2 11.63 6.96 6.11
N SER A 3 10.36 6.66 5.81
CA SER A 3 9.24 7.55 6.12
C SER A 3 9.03 7.63 7.64
N THR A 4 8.67 8.80 8.18
CA THR A 4 8.33 8.95 9.61
C THR A 4 6.83 8.76 9.80
N ILE A 5 6.41 8.05 10.84
CA ILE A 5 4.99 8.03 11.25
C ILE A 5 4.73 9.23 12.14
N ASN A 6 3.73 10.05 11.81
CA ASN A 6 3.29 11.20 12.61
C ASN A 6 1.77 11.13 12.79
N LEU A 7 1.32 10.66 13.95
CA LEU A 7 -0.09 10.61 14.31
C LEU A 7 -0.44 11.81 15.17
N VAL A 8 -1.55 12.46 14.84
CA VAL A 8 -2.02 13.65 15.55
C VAL A 8 -3.41 13.37 16.11
N CYS A 9 -3.51 13.40 17.43
CA CYS A 9 -4.76 13.34 18.16
C CYS A 9 -5.18 14.75 18.57
N ILE A 10 -6.42 15.12 18.27
CA ILE A 10 -6.99 16.42 18.59
C ILE A 10 -8.16 16.20 19.52
N ILE A 11 -8.08 16.80 20.70
CA ILE A 11 -9.12 16.78 21.72
C ILE A 11 -9.75 18.17 21.75
N GLU A 12 -11.00 18.23 21.32
CA GLU A 12 -11.83 19.43 21.29
C GLU A 12 -13.14 19.17 22.03
N LYS A 13 -13.86 20.25 22.41
CA LYS A 13 -15.17 20.18 23.07
C LYS A 13 -15.17 19.43 24.41
N SER A 14 -14.01 19.25 25.03
CA SER A 14 -13.91 18.75 26.40
C SER A 14 -14.29 19.86 27.40
N PRO A 15 -15.17 19.61 28.38
CA PRO A 15 -15.53 20.59 29.41
C PRO A 15 -14.32 21.12 30.20
N GLN A 16 -13.28 20.30 30.35
CA GLN A 16 -12.01 20.64 30.96
C GLN A 16 -10.85 20.07 30.13
N PRO A 17 -9.75 20.80 29.92
CA PRO A 17 -8.57 20.25 29.25
C PRO A 17 -8.07 18.99 29.99
N PRO A 18 -7.76 17.90 29.26
CA PRO A 18 -7.27 16.68 29.89
C PRO A 18 -5.91 16.91 30.54
N GLN A 19 -5.72 16.40 31.76
CA GLN A 19 -4.43 16.48 32.45
C GLN A 19 -3.37 15.59 31.79
N TYR A 20 -3.79 14.52 31.11
CA TYR A 20 -2.90 13.59 30.43
C TYR A 20 -3.58 12.97 29.21
N VAL A 21 -2.80 12.76 28.14
CA VAL A 21 -3.21 12.07 26.92
C VAL A 21 -2.30 10.86 26.75
N TYR A 22 -2.90 9.69 26.56
CA TYR A 22 -2.17 8.46 26.41
C TYR A 22 -2.45 7.76 25.08
N TRP A 23 -1.41 7.11 24.58
CA TRP A 23 -1.36 6.37 23.34
C TRP A 23 -1.15 4.89 23.64
N GLN A 24 -1.89 4.07 22.92
CA GLN A 24 -1.80 2.61 22.99
C GLN A 24 -1.63 2.05 21.59
N ARG A 25 -0.86 0.97 21.47
CA ARG A 25 -0.74 0.17 20.25
C ARG A 25 -1.13 -1.27 20.55
N ASN A 26 -2.19 -1.78 19.91
CA ASN A 26 -2.73 -3.13 20.15
C ASN A 26 -2.91 -3.41 21.65
N ASP A 27 -3.59 -2.50 22.36
CA ASP A 27 -3.87 -2.59 23.80
C ASP A 27 -2.64 -2.52 24.74
N ARG A 28 -1.46 -2.21 24.20
CA ARG A 28 -0.25 -1.92 24.99
C ARG A 28 0.03 -0.42 25.03
N MET A 29 0.19 0.12 26.23
CA MET A 29 0.62 1.50 26.45
C MET A 29 2.01 1.75 25.86
N ILE A 30 2.17 2.83 25.09
CA ILE A 30 3.46 3.20 24.47
C ILE A 30 4.08 4.47 25.02
N ASN A 31 3.38 5.21 25.90
CA ASN A 31 3.84 6.49 26.45
C ASN A 31 5.16 6.44 27.22
N TYR A 32 5.52 5.28 27.75
CA TYR A 32 6.66 5.09 28.65
C TYR A 32 7.57 3.94 28.18
N ASP A 33 7.51 3.58 26.89
CA ASP A 33 8.36 2.52 26.36
C ASP A 33 9.80 3.02 26.12
N ASP A 34 10.58 3.12 27.20
CA ASP A 34 11.98 3.59 27.18
C ASP A 34 12.91 2.70 26.31
N SER A 35 12.45 1.52 25.91
CA SER A 35 13.20 0.63 25.01
C SER A 35 13.25 1.17 23.57
N ARG A 36 12.34 2.07 23.19
CA ARG A 36 12.18 2.62 21.83
C ARG A 36 12.50 4.11 21.79
N ARG A 37 13.80 4.43 21.68
CA ARG A 37 14.32 5.83 21.56
C ARG A 37 13.85 6.57 20.29
N ASP A 38 13.32 5.83 19.33
CA ASP A 38 12.78 6.33 18.07
C ASP A 38 11.36 6.89 18.19
N ILE A 39 10.68 6.64 19.32
CA ILE A 39 9.33 7.13 19.60
C ILE A 39 9.40 8.44 20.38
N THR A 40 8.56 9.41 20.03
CA THR A 40 8.42 10.68 20.75
C THR A 40 6.95 11.06 20.83
N ILE A 41 6.51 11.44 22.02
CA ILE A 41 5.14 11.93 22.25
C ILE A 41 5.21 13.36 22.75
N GLU A 42 4.53 14.26 22.04
CA GLU A 42 4.45 15.67 22.38
C GLU A 42 2.98 16.04 22.61
N THR A 43 2.65 16.59 23.78
CA THR A 43 1.28 17.04 24.06
C THR A 43 1.27 18.53 24.35
N THR A 44 0.52 19.28 23.54
CA THR A 44 0.27 20.70 23.71
C THR A 44 -1.10 20.90 24.35
N PRO A 45 -1.18 21.26 25.64
CA PRO A 45 -2.45 21.49 26.32
C PRO A 45 -3.09 22.80 25.85
N GLY A 46 -4.42 22.86 25.93
CA GLY A 46 -5.21 24.06 25.62
C GLY A 46 -6.70 23.76 25.43
N PRO A 47 -7.52 24.75 25.06
CA PRO A 47 -8.93 24.55 24.71
C PRO A 47 -9.12 23.52 23.58
N ARG A 48 -8.13 23.44 22.70
CA ARG A 48 -7.95 22.40 21.69
C ARG A 48 -6.63 21.70 21.99
N THR A 49 -6.67 20.66 22.82
CA THR A 49 -5.48 19.90 23.19
C THR A 49 -5.02 19.05 22.01
N GLN A 50 -3.73 19.09 21.70
CA GLN A 50 -3.15 18.32 20.60
C GLN A 50 -2.05 17.41 21.13
N SER A 51 -2.15 16.11 20.86
CA SER A 51 -1.10 15.14 21.15
C SER A 51 -0.55 14.57 19.85
N ARG A 52 0.78 14.53 19.72
CA ARG A 52 1.48 13.99 18.55
C ARG A 52 2.32 12.79 18.97
N LEU A 53 2.13 11.68 18.27
CA LEU A 53 2.98 10.50 18.36
C LEU A 53 3.84 10.42 17.10
N ILE A 54 5.16 10.43 17.29
CA ILE A 54 6.15 10.41 16.22
C ILE A 54 6.99 9.14 16.37
N ILE A 55 7.08 8.34 15.31
CA ILE A 55 7.96 7.15 15.25
C ILE A 55 8.93 7.36 14.11
N ARG A 56 10.22 7.55 14.46
CA ARG A 56 11.31 7.65 13.50
C ARG A 56 11.70 6.25 13.04
N GLU A 57 12.06 6.09 11.77
CA GLU A 57 12.53 4.80 11.22
C GLU A 57 11.60 3.60 11.52
N PRO A 58 10.31 3.69 11.15
CA PRO A 58 9.32 2.68 11.48
C PRO A 58 9.68 1.32 10.90
N GLN A 59 9.47 0.30 11.71
CA GLN A 59 9.69 -1.09 11.40
C GLN A 59 8.35 -1.76 11.07
N ILE A 60 8.38 -2.93 10.41
CA ILE A 60 7.15 -3.69 10.08
C ILE A 60 6.33 -3.99 11.35
N ASN A 61 7.00 -4.24 12.48
CA ASN A 61 6.38 -4.50 13.78
C ASN A 61 5.73 -3.26 14.42
N ASP A 62 5.89 -2.08 13.82
CA ASP A 62 5.17 -0.89 14.22
C ASP A 62 3.76 -0.84 13.63
N SER A 63 3.40 -1.77 12.74
CA SER A 63 2.02 -1.94 12.30
C SER A 63 1.10 -2.29 13.47
N GLY A 64 -0.08 -1.69 13.50
CA GLY A 64 -1.07 -1.98 14.55
C GLY A 64 -2.15 -0.92 14.66
N ASN A 65 -3.07 -1.17 15.58
CA ASN A 65 -4.11 -0.22 15.95
C ASN A 65 -3.58 0.75 17.02
N TYR A 66 -3.45 2.02 16.63
CA TYR A 66 -3.03 3.11 17.49
C TYR A 66 -4.26 3.82 18.05
N THR A 67 -4.38 3.87 19.36
CA THR A 67 -5.50 4.52 20.07
C THR A 67 -4.98 5.65 20.93
N CYS A 68 -5.55 6.85 20.75
CA CYS A 68 -5.38 8.00 21.62
C CYS A 68 -6.56 8.08 22.58
N SER A 69 -6.29 8.29 23.87
CA SER A 69 -7.33 8.41 24.90
C SER A 69 -6.95 9.43 25.97
N ALA A 70 -7.95 10.02 26.59
CA ALA A 70 -7.82 10.96 27.71
C ALA A 70 -8.98 10.75 28.70
N SER A 71 -8.79 11.13 29.96
CA SER A 71 -9.72 10.77 31.05
C SER A 71 -11.17 11.24 30.88
N ASN A 72 -11.40 12.30 30.10
CA ASN A 72 -12.70 12.95 29.95
C ASN A 72 -13.24 12.90 28.52
N THR A 73 -12.73 12.00 27.67
CA THR A 73 -13.10 11.92 26.25
C THR A 73 -13.24 10.48 25.79
N GLU A 74 -14.03 10.28 24.73
CA GLU A 74 -14.04 8.99 24.03
C GLU A 74 -12.69 8.76 23.32
N PRO A 75 -12.15 7.51 23.32
CA PRO A 75 -10.93 7.19 22.60
C PRO A 75 -11.10 7.29 21.08
N ALA A 76 -10.02 7.63 20.39
CA ALA A 76 -9.96 7.60 18.92
C ALA A 76 -8.87 6.64 18.45
N SER A 77 -9.20 5.79 17.47
CA SER A 77 -8.32 4.71 17.00
C SER A 77 -8.08 4.78 15.50
N ILE A 78 -6.86 4.41 15.08
CA ILE A 78 -6.47 4.29 13.67
C ILE A 78 -5.53 3.10 13.48
N TYR A 79 -5.76 2.33 12.43
CA TYR A 79 -4.83 1.25 12.04
C TYR A 79 -3.72 1.80 11.15
N VAL A 80 -2.47 1.57 11.54
CA VAL A 80 -1.28 1.91 10.76
C VAL A 80 -0.66 0.63 10.21
N PHE A 81 -0.36 0.63 8.91
CA PHE A 81 0.33 -0.47 8.23
C PHE A 81 1.69 0.00 7.72
N VAL A 82 2.75 -0.74 8.08
CA VAL A 82 4.14 -0.45 7.69
C VAL A 82 4.66 -1.60 6.81
N SER A 83 5.01 -1.28 5.57
CA SER A 83 5.59 -2.23 4.62
C SER A 83 6.96 -1.75 4.13
N LYS A 84 7.84 -2.71 3.81
CA LYS A 84 9.06 -2.39 3.04
C LYS A 84 8.63 -2.05 1.61
N GLY A 85 9.07 -0.91 1.10
CA GLY A 85 8.88 -0.58 -0.31
C GLY A 85 9.75 -1.48 -1.18
N ASP A 86 9.16 -2.07 -2.21
CA ASP A 86 9.92 -2.76 -3.25
C ASP A 86 10.49 -1.73 -4.23
N ASN A 87 11.82 -1.64 -4.30
CA ASN A 87 12.51 -0.90 -5.35
C ASN A 87 12.40 -1.66 -6.69
N THR A 88 11.20 -1.76 -7.27
CA THR A 88 11.04 -2.34 -8.61
C THR A 88 11.40 -1.29 -9.67
N ALA A 89 12.67 -0.88 -9.69
CA ALA A 89 13.26 -0.15 -10.81
C ALA A 89 13.80 -1.16 -11.83
N ALA A 90 12.90 -1.86 -12.51
CA ALA A 90 13.24 -2.67 -13.68
C ALA A 90 12.10 -2.63 -14.70
N ILE A 91 11.87 -1.44 -15.28
CA ILE A 91 11.20 -1.36 -16.58
C ILE A 91 12.18 -2.00 -17.57
N SER A 92 11.98 -3.28 -17.90
CA SER A 92 12.62 -3.89 -19.06
C SER A 92 12.12 -3.16 -20.31
N ARG A 93 12.87 -2.16 -20.77
CA ARG A 93 12.75 -1.70 -22.15
C ARG A 93 13.24 -2.85 -23.02
N ARG A 94 12.33 -3.64 -23.57
CA ARG A 94 12.63 -4.41 -24.80
C ARG A 94 13.16 -3.39 -25.81
N LYS A 95 14.47 -3.40 -26.06
CA LYS A 95 15.01 -2.85 -27.30
C LYS A 95 14.42 -3.70 -28.42
N THR A 96 13.33 -3.24 -29.03
CA THR A 96 13.05 -3.62 -30.42
C THR A 96 14.15 -2.98 -31.26
N SER A 97 15.28 -3.68 -31.39
CA SER A 97 16.21 -3.42 -32.46
C SER A 97 15.44 -3.64 -33.75
N GLY A 98 15.06 -2.54 -34.40
CA GLY A 98 14.53 -2.56 -35.75
C GLY A 98 15.60 -3.09 -36.68
N ALA A 99 15.66 -4.41 -36.84
CA ALA A 99 16.32 -5.08 -37.93
C ALA A 99 15.21 -5.63 -38.84
N ALA A 100 14.74 -4.80 -39.76
CA ALA A 100 13.91 -5.24 -40.88
C ALA A 100 14.01 -4.26 -42.05
N ALA A 101 15.23 -4.05 -42.54
CA ALA A 101 15.47 -3.83 -43.96
C ALA A 101 16.64 -4.78 -44.25
N THR A 102 16.37 -6.00 -44.70
CA THR A 102 16.28 -6.31 -46.13
C THR A 102 15.59 -7.66 -46.35
N SER A 103 14.71 -7.69 -47.35
CA SER A 103 14.48 -8.83 -48.27
C SER A 103 14.14 -10.21 -47.65
N GLN A 104 12.86 -10.45 -47.39
CA GLN A 104 12.29 -11.79 -47.57
C GLN A 104 11.05 -11.67 -48.49
N LEU A 105 11.34 -11.67 -49.79
CA LEU A 105 10.35 -12.00 -50.81
C LEU A 105 9.94 -13.47 -50.60
N SER A 106 8.64 -13.74 -50.76
CA SER A 106 7.97 -15.04 -50.85
C SER A 106 7.54 -15.74 -49.54
N ALA A 107 6.26 -15.51 -49.16
CA ALA A 107 5.37 -16.57 -48.64
C ALA A 107 3.87 -16.19 -48.59
N ILE A 108 3.42 -15.08 -49.19
CA ILE A 108 2.00 -14.66 -49.14
C ILE A 108 1.14 -15.30 -50.25
N LEU A 109 1.38 -16.58 -50.59
CA LEU A 109 0.54 -17.30 -51.56
C LEU A 109 0.15 -18.72 -51.13
N PHE A 110 0.41 -19.13 -49.89
CA PHE A 110 0.09 -20.50 -49.43
C PHE A 110 -1.09 -20.61 -48.45
N GLU A 111 -1.95 -19.59 -48.37
CA GLU A 111 -3.21 -19.64 -47.59
C GLU A 111 -4.49 -19.56 -48.46
N CYS A 112 -4.43 -19.91 -49.75
CA CYS A 112 -5.65 -20.02 -50.58
C CYS A 112 -6.03 -21.45 -50.97
N LEU A 113 -5.17 -22.46 -50.73
CA LEU A 113 -5.45 -23.85 -51.15
C LEU A 113 -5.71 -24.83 -49.98
N PHE A 114 -5.46 -24.42 -48.72
CA PHE A 114 -5.73 -25.26 -47.55
C PHE A 114 -7.02 -24.88 -46.78
N PHE A 115 -7.60 -23.70 -47.01
CA PHE A 115 -8.86 -23.34 -46.38
C PHE A 115 -10.11 -24.05 -46.96
N PRO A 116 -10.26 -24.33 -48.28
CA PRO A 116 -11.49 -24.96 -48.77
C PRO A 116 -11.63 -26.44 -48.36
N SER A 117 -10.52 -27.17 -48.21
CA SER A 117 -10.52 -28.59 -47.81
C SER A 117 -10.83 -28.79 -46.32
N VAL A 118 -10.37 -27.88 -45.46
CA VAL A 118 -10.71 -27.93 -44.03
C VAL A 118 -12.20 -27.67 -43.81
N ILE A 119 -12.79 -26.67 -44.48
CA ILE A 119 -14.22 -26.37 -44.37
C ILE A 119 -15.09 -27.54 -44.84
N LEU A 120 -14.74 -28.20 -45.96
CA LEU A 120 -15.48 -29.37 -46.46
C LEU A 120 -15.46 -30.55 -45.47
N SER A 121 -14.33 -30.77 -44.80
CA SER A 121 -14.21 -31.83 -43.79
C SER A 121 -15.06 -31.56 -42.54
N TYR A 122 -15.22 -30.29 -42.15
CA TYR A 122 -16.11 -29.88 -41.06
C TYR A 122 -17.60 -30.02 -41.45
N LEU A 123 -17.97 -29.64 -42.67
CA LEU A 123 -19.36 -29.76 -43.15
C LEU A 123 -19.80 -31.24 -43.31
N LEU A 124 -18.90 -32.11 -43.78
CA LEU A 124 -19.18 -33.56 -43.87
C LEU A 124 -19.40 -34.21 -42.50
N LYS A 125 -18.64 -33.81 -41.47
CA LYS A 125 -18.84 -34.27 -40.09
C LYS A 125 -20.18 -33.82 -39.49
N SER A 126 -20.65 -32.63 -39.86
CA SER A 126 -21.94 -32.12 -39.35
C SER A 126 -23.16 -32.77 -40.00
N SER A 127 -23.02 -33.38 -41.17
CA SER A 127 -24.13 -34.05 -41.87
C SER A 127 -24.31 -35.53 -41.46
N TYR A 128 -23.38 -36.09 -40.68
CA TYR A 128 -23.37 -37.49 -40.27
C TYR A 128 -23.57 -37.68 -38.75
N ALA A 129 -24.07 -36.64 -38.06
CA ALA A 129 -24.52 -36.69 -36.67
C ALA A 129 -26.04 -36.47 -36.60
#